data_AF-A0A8S3I059-F1
#
_entry.id   AF-A0A8S3I059-F1
#
_cell.length_a   1.000
_cell.length_b   1.000
_cell.length_c   1.000
_cell.angle_alpha   90.00
_cell.angle_beta   90.00
_cell.angle_gamma   90.00
#
_symmetry.space_group_name_H-M   'P 1'
#
loop_
_entity.id
_entity.type
_entity.pdbx_description
1 polymer ?
#
loop_
_entity_poly.entity_id
_entity_poly.type
_entity_poly.pdbx_seq_one_letter_code
_entity_poly.pdbx_strand_id
1 'polypeptide(L)'
;MIGNGSSCLEYLRDLFIAIKSFYYPSNTGKFQKRLVDFVLNLARYFVERIHLEKKQSPVWFFALHESYRLTEQDVTNFVDCVKEYAFMSIFNKDYVGEAAEACQYLAMLRPESIVTPIVDKLFLSIDNLTEAHRFTSLMQCLKRITRSLVRQTSSFSQGQKYILPLLTAILPGIDLNDFEKTNVTLEVFDAIFMLISCVDCSSAVNIRNDLTE
;
A
#
# COMPACT_ATOMS: atom_id res chain seq x y z
N MET A 1 -7.14 -4.63 21.85
CA MET A 1 -6.26 -5.72 22.34
C MET A 1 -4.80 -5.38 22.12
N ILE A 2 -4.38 -5.01 20.90
CA ILE A 2 -3.03 -4.47 20.67
C ILE A 2 -2.88 -3.10 21.37
N GLY A 3 -1.73 -2.84 22.01
CA GLY A 3 -1.45 -1.62 22.78
C GLY A 3 -1.14 -1.94 24.26
N ASN A 4 -0.50 -1.00 24.95
CA ASN A 4 -0.13 -1.09 26.37
C ASN A 4 0.68 -2.35 26.75
N GLY A 5 1.67 -2.74 25.93
CA GLY A 5 2.53 -3.90 26.22
C GLY A 5 1.85 -5.26 26.10
N SER A 6 0.69 -5.35 25.42
CA SER A 6 -0.01 -6.62 25.20
C SER A 6 0.74 -7.57 24.26
N SER A 7 0.84 -8.86 24.64
CA SER A 7 1.31 -9.97 23.80
C SER A 7 0.38 -10.32 22.62
N CYS A 8 -0.73 -9.60 22.43
CA CYS A 8 -1.67 -9.85 21.34
C CYS A 8 -1.00 -9.78 19.95
N LEU A 9 -0.03 -8.88 19.77
CA LEU A 9 0.70 -8.77 18.51
C LEU A 9 1.65 -9.96 18.28
N GLU A 10 2.17 -10.56 19.35
CA GLU A 10 3.01 -11.76 19.27
C GLU A 10 2.17 -12.96 18.83
N TYR A 11 1.00 -13.17 19.45
CA TYR A 11 0.08 -14.22 19.02
C TYR A 11 -0.41 -14.05 17.58
N LEU A 12 -0.63 -12.80 17.15
CA LEU A 12 -0.98 -12.51 15.77
C LEU A 12 0.16 -12.89 14.82
N ARG A 13 1.41 -12.60 15.20
CA ARG A 13 2.60 -13.00 14.44
C ARG A 13 2.71 -14.51 14.34
N ASP A 14 2.54 -15.22 15.44
CA ASP A 14 2.59 -16.68 15.46
C ASP A 14 1.50 -17.31 14.59
N LEU A 15 0.28 -16.76 14.64
CA LEU A 15 -0.81 -17.17 13.76
C LEU A 15 -0.40 -17.02 12.29
N PHE A 16 0.12 -15.85 11.92
CA PHE A 16 0.56 -15.55 10.55
C PHE A 16 1.70 -16.46 10.09
N ILE A 17 2.65 -16.80 10.96
CA ILE A 17 3.70 -17.78 10.68
C ILE A 17 3.09 -19.16 10.40
N ALA A 18 2.16 -19.61 11.23
CA ALA A 18 1.51 -20.92 11.09
C ALA A 18 0.72 -21.06 9.78
N ILE A 19 0.08 -19.97 9.32
CA ILE A 19 -0.73 -19.97 8.09
C ILE A 19 0.04 -19.49 6.84
N LYS A 20 1.34 -19.16 6.96
CA LYS A 20 2.15 -18.56 5.89
C LYS A 20 2.13 -19.35 4.59
N SER A 21 2.20 -20.67 4.68
CA SER A 21 2.20 -21.55 3.51
C SER A 21 0.95 -21.37 2.63
N PHE A 22 -0.20 -21.06 3.22
CA PHE A 22 -1.46 -20.87 2.49
C PHE A 22 -1.54 -19.54 1.72
N TYR A 23 -0.62 -18.60 1.95
CA TYR A 23 -0.55 -17.32 1.22
C TYR A 23 0.27 -17.40 -0.07
N TYR A 24 1.06 -18.46 -0.28
CA TYR A 24 1.82 -18.60 -1.53
C TYR A 24 0.89 -18.72 -2.73
N PRO A 25 1.15 -18.01 -3.85
CA PRO A 25 0.31 -18.05 -5.06
C PRO A 25 0.07 -19.45 -5.63
N SER A 26 1.02 -20.37 -5.42
CA SER A 26 0.92 -21.77 -5.85
C SER A 26 -0.11 -22.59 -5.06
N ASN A 27 -0.48 -22.14 -3.86
CA ASN A 27 -1.41 -22.81 -2.96
C ASN A 27 -2.82 -22.23 -3.10
N THR A 28 -3.44 -22.50 -4.25
CA THR A 28 -4.81 -22.06 -4.54
C THR A 28 -5.84 -22.98 -3.89
N GLY A 29 -6.86 -22.41 -3.26
CA GLY A 29 -7.95 -23.19 -2.66
C GLY A 29 -9.07 -22.33 -2.11
N LYS A 30 -10.16 -22.98 -1.65
CA LYS A 30 -11.36 -22.29 -1.12
C LYS A 30 -11.06 -21.42 0.12
N PHE A 31 -9.93 -21.63 0.79
CA PHE A 31 -9.50 -20.85 1.95
C PHE A 31 -8.94 -19.48 1.57
N GLN A 32 -8.47 -19.28 0.33
CA GLN A 32 -7.72 -18.10 -0.09
C GLN A 32 -8.53 -16.82 0.06
N LYS A 33 -9.82 -16.85 -0.29
CA LYS A 33 -10.75 -15.74 -0.05
C LYS A 33 -10.74 -15.30 1.41
N ARG A 34 -10.91 -16.25 2.33
CA ARG A 34 -10.97 -15.96 3.77
C ARG A 34 -9.65 -15.42 4.32
N LEU A 35 -8.52 -15.87 3.77
CA LEU A 35 -7.20 -15.38 4.14
C LEU A 35 -6.97 -13.94 3.68
N VAL A 36 -7.30 -13.64 2.43
CA VAL A 36 -7.19 -12.27 1.90
C VAL A 36 -8.16 -11.34 2.63
N ASP A 37 -9.41 -11.77 2.83
CA ASP A 37 -10.40 -11.04 3.63
C ASP A 37 -9.91 -10.80 5.06
N PHE A 38 -9.22 -11.76 5.67
CA PHE A 38 -8.66 -11.60 7.01
C PHE A 38 -7.60 -10.49 7.05
N VAL A 39 -6.66 -10.49 6.11
CA VAL A 39 -5.62 -9.44 6.01
C VAL A 39 -6.23 -8.07 5.73
N LEU A 40 -7.18 -8.01 4.79
CA LEU A 40 -7.89 -6.79 4.41
C LEU A 40 -8.65 -6.19 5.61
N ASN A 41 -9.50 -6.99 6.24
CA ASN A 41 -10.31 -6.53 7.37
C ASN A 41 -9.44 -6.12 8.55
N LEU A 42 -8.35 -6.86 8.82
CA LEU A 42 -7.42 -6.52 9.89
C LEU A 42 -6.75 -5.17 9.64
N ALA A 43 -6.27 -4.91 8.42
CA ALA A 43 -5.69 -3.61 8.05
C ALA A 43 -6.73 -2.48 8.13
N ARG A 44 -7.94 -2.70 7.59
CA ARG A 44 -9.04 -1.72 7.63
C ARG A 44 -9.41 -1.33 9.06
N TYR A 45 -9.71 -2.30 9.92
CA TYR A 45 -10.12 -2.03 11.30
C TYR A 45 -8.99 -1.39 12.13
N PHE A 46 -7.73 -1.68 11.80
CA PHE A 46 -6.60 -1.02 12.46
C PHE A 46 -6.49 0.47 12.06
N VAL A 47 -6.72 0.80 10.79
CA VAL A 47 -6.80 2.20 10.33
C VAL A 47 -7.99 2.92 10.97
N GLU A 48 -9.17 2.30 11.01
CA GLU A 48 -10.36 2.87 11.66
C GLU A 48 -10.11 3.16 13.14
N ARG A 49 -9.46 2.23 13.85
CA ARG A 49 -9.05 2.44 15.24
C ARG A 49 -8.15 3.66 15.39
N ILE A 50 -7.10 3.77 14.60
CA ILE A 50 -6.18 4.93 14.67
C ILE A 50 -6.91 6.22 14.32
N HIS A 51 -7.82 6.19 13.35
CA HIS A 51 -8.63 7.35 13.01
C HIS A 51 -9.46 7.80 14.21
N LEU A 52 -10.11 6.88 14.93
CA LEU A 52 -10.88 7.18 16.14
C LEU A 52 -10.00 7.66 17.29
N GLU A 53 -8.80 7.09 17.48
CA GLU A 53 -7.87 7.52 18.55
C GLU A 53 -7.29 8.92 18.29
N LYS A 54 -7.03 9.28 17.02
CA LYS A 54 -6.48 10.59 16.63
C LYS A 54 -7.55 11.67 16.50
N LYS A 55 -8.75 11.31 16.04
CA LYS A 55 -9.89 12.24 15.93
C LYS A 55 -10.48 12.40 17.32
N GLN A 56 -10.00 13.38 18.08
CA GLN A 56 -10.56 13.82 19.35
C GLN A 56 -11.99 14.40 19.18
N SER A 57 -12.90 13.68 18.53
CA SER A 57 -14.31 14.03 18.53
C SER A 57 -14.86 13.56 19.88
N PRO A 58 -15.35 14.46 20.74
CA PRO A 58 -15.88 14.10 22.04
C PRO A 58 -17.24 13.43 21.84
N VAL A 59 -17.23 12.15 21.47
CA VAL A 59 -18.41 11.31 21.54
C VAL A 59 -18.52 10.85 23.00
N TRP A 60 -19.68 11.07 23.61
CA TRP A 60 -19.92 10.85 25.05
C TRP A 60 -19.59 9.43 25.55
N PHE A 61 -19.54 8.44 24.65
CA PHE A 61 -19.21 7.05 24.96
C PHE A 61 -17.75 6.67 24.65
N PHE A 62 -16.95 7.55 24.02
CA PHE A 62 -15.60 7.25 23.57
C PHE A 62 -14.56 8.06 24.37
N ALA A 63 -14.37 7.68 25.63
CA ALA A 63 -13.29 8.18 26.47
C ALA A 63 -12.17 7.12 26.53
N LEU A 64 -11.35 7.02 25.48
CA LEU A 64 -10.22 6.09 25.48
C LEU A 64 -9.14 6.61 26.44
N HIS A 65 -8.84 5.82 27.47
CA HIS A 65 -7.77 6.15 28.41
C HIS A 65 -6.41 6.16 27.69
N GLU A 66 -5.57 7.15 27.98
CA GLU A 66 -4.32 7.40 27.25
C GLU A 66 -3.39 6.20 27.23
N SER A 67 -3.39 5.38 28.29
CA SER A 67 -2.59 4.15 28.37
C SER A 67 -2.90 3.10 27.30
N TYR A 68 -4.10 3.11 26.72
CA TYR A 68 -4.51 2.13 25.70
C TYR A 68 -4.37 2.66 24.27
N ARG A 69 -3.92 3.91 24.09
CA ARG A 69 -3.64 4.47 22.77
C ARG A 69 -2.48 3.73 22.13
N LEU A 70 -2.57 3.54 20.83
CA LEU A 70 -1.49 2.94 20.05
C LEU A 70 -0.31 3.92 19.97
N THR A 71 0.88 3.41 20.30
CA THR A 71 2.11 4.15 20.04
C THR A 71 2.47 4.05 18.56
N GLU A 72 3.26 4.99 18.06
CA GLU A 72 3.76 4.92 16.69
C GLU A 72 4.61 3.64 16.46
N GLN A 73 5.26 3.09 17.49
CA GLN A 73 5.98 1.82 17.40
C GLN A 73 5.02 0.63 17.25
N ASP A 74 3.88 0.61 17.95
CA ASP A 74 2.87 -0.44 17.81
C ASP A 74 2.33 -0.49 16.37
N VAL A 75 2.12 0.68 15.76
CA VAL A 75 1.69 0.80 14.36
C VAL A 75 2.73 0.21 13.42
N THR A 76 4.01 0.53 13.62
CA THR A 76 5.10 -0.02 12.80
C THR A 76 5.17 -1.54 12.94
N ASN A 77 5.15 -2.05 14.18
CA ASN A 77 5.23 -3.49 14.45
C ASN A 77 4.03 -4.25 13.85
N PHE A 78 2.84 -3.64 13.85
CA PHE A 78 1.66 -4.19 13.19
C PHE A 78 1.85 -4.28 11.67
N VAL A 79 2.28 -3.19 11.03
CA VAL A 79 2.52 -3.19 9.58
C VAL A 79 3.57 -4.24 9.21
N ASP A 80 4.66 -4.34 9.97
CA ASP A 80 5.71 -5.34 9.73
C ASP A 80 5.20 -6.78 9.88
N CYS A 81 4.26 -7.02 10.79
CA CYS A 81 3.64 -8.32 10.96
C CYS A 81 2.75 -8.72 9.77
N VAL A 82 2.06 -7.78 9.14
CA VAL A 82 1.01 -8.06 8.15
C VAL A 82 1.49 -7.89 6.69
N LYS A 83 2.46 -7.01 6.44
CA LYS A 83 2.85 -6.58 5.08
C LYS A 83 3.28 -7.74 4.16
N GLU A 84 3.99 -8.73 4.69
CA GLU A 84 4.47 -9.87 3.90
C GLU A 84 3.30 -10.64 3.28
N TYR A 85 2.26 -10.89 4.08
CA TYR A 85 1.07 -11.63 3.68
C TYR A 85 0.25 -10.85 2.66
N ALA A 86 0.12 -9.54 2.85
CA ALA A 86 -0.51 -8.67 1.85
C ALA A 86 0.24 -8.71 0.51
N PHE A 87 1.58 -8.65 0.53
CA PHE A 87 2.40 -8.74 -0.68
C PHE A 87 2.30 -10.09 -1.38
N MET A 88 2.23 -11.19 -0.63
CA MET A 88 2.00 -12.51 -1.21
C MET A 88 0.62 -12.56 -1.88
N SER A 89 -0.39 -11.98 -1.23
CA SER A 89 -1.76 -11.95 -1.75
C SER A 89 -1.93 -11.16 -3.04
N ILE A 90 -1.06 -10.18 -3.35
CA ILE A 90 -1.13 -9.43 -4.62
C ILE A 90 -1.01 -10.37 -5.82
N PHE A 91 -0.19 -11.42 -5.71
CA PHE A 91 0.08 -12.35 -6.81
C PHE A 91 -0.89 -13.53 -6.86
N ASN A 92 -1.96 -13.49 -6.06
CA ASN A 92 -3.04 -14.45 -6.12
C ASN A 92 -3.93 -14.18 -7.33
N LYS A 93 -4.35 -15.23 -8.04
CA LYS A 93 -5.11 -15.10 -9.30
C LYS A 93 -6.44 -14.36 -9.17
N ASP A 94 -7.20 -14.65 -8.11
CA ASP A 94 -8.61 -14.25 -8.03
C ASP A 94 -8.88 -13.05 -7.09
N TYR A 95 -7.91 -12.64 -6.27
CA TYR A 95 -8.11 -11.70 -5.15
C TYR A 95 -7.13 -10.53 -5.14
N VAL A 96 -6.65 -10.13 -6.32
CA VAL A 96 -5.69 -9.03 -6.48
C VAL A 96 -6.29 -7.71 -5.95
N GLY A 97 -7.59 -7.48 -6.19
CA GLY A 97 -8.29 -6.26 -5.78
C GLY A 97 -8.34 -6.08 -4.26
N GLU A 98 -8.73 -7.12 -3.53
CA GLU A 98 -8.79 -7.13 -2.07
C GLU A 98 -7.38 -7.04 -1.44
N ALA A 99 -6.38 -7.70 -2.05
CA ALA A 99 -4.99 -7.59 -1.64
C ALA A 99 -4.43 -6.17 -1.84
N ALA A 100 -4.76 -5.54 -2.98
CA ALA A 100 -4.41 -4.16 -3.27
C ALA A 100 -5.08 -3.18 -2.29
N GLU A 101 -6.34 -3.43 -1.91
CA GLU A 101 -7.03 -2.64 -0.88
C GLU A 101 -6.38 -2.83 0.51
N ALA A 102 -5.95 -4.04 0.85
CA ALA A 102 -5.21 -4.26 2.09
C ALA A 102 -3.88 -3.47 2.11
N CYS A 103 -3.16 -3.47 0.98
CA CYS A 103 -1.94 -2.67 0.81
C CYS A 103 -2.22 -1.17 0.92
N GLN A 104 -3.37 -0.69 0.42
CA GLN A 104 -3.79 0.70 0.58
C GLN A 104 -3.93 1.08 2.06
N TYR A 105 -4.64 0.29 2.87
CA TYR A 105 -4.77 0.56 4.29
C TYR A 105 -3.42 0.52 5.01
N LEU A 106 -2.55 -0.45 4.70
CA LEU A 106 -1.21 -0.50 5.29
C LEU A 106 -0.35 0.71 4.87
N ALA A 107 -0.44 1.15 3.61
CA ALA A 107 0.25 2.33 3.11
C ALA A 107 -0.25 3.64 3.75
N MET A 108 -1.50 3.70 4.22
CA MET A 108 -2.00 4.83 5.01
C MET A 108 -1.34 4.91 6.40
N LEU A 109 -0.87 3.79 6.94
CA LEU A 109 -0.19 3.71 8.23
C LEU A 109 1.31 3.99 8.11
N ARG A 110 1.98 3.26 7.22
CA ARG A 110 3.42 3.36 6.96
C ARG A 110 3.65 3.29 5.44
N PRO A 111 3.66 4.44 4.74
CA PRO A 111 3.79 4.46 3.28
C PRO A 111 5.14 3.91 2.82
N GLU A 112 6.25 4.30 3.46
CA GLU A 112 7.60 3.86 3.11
C GLU A 112 7.73 2.33 3.04
N SER A 113 7.24 1.63 4.07
CA SER A 113 7.33 0.16 4.17
C SER A 113 6.51 -0.59 3.11
N ILE A 114 5.54 0.06 2.46
CA ILE A 114 4.59 -0.56 1.52
C ILE A 114 4.82 -0.09 0.09
N VAL A 115 4.93 1.21 -0.12
CA VAL A 115 5.05 1.84 -1.43
C VAL A 115 6.37 1.49 -2.09
N THR A 116 7.50 1.64 -1.38
CA THR A 116 8.83 1.40 -1.95
C THR A 116 8.98 -0.04 -2.47
N PRO A 117 8.66 -1.10 -1.70
CA PRO A 117 8.74 -2.47 -2.22
C PRO A 117 7.82 -2.76 -3.41
N ILE A 118 6.64 -2.12 -3.49
CA ILE A 118 5.74 -2.31 -4.63
C ILE A 118 6.31 -1.63 -5.88
N VAL A 119 6.83 -0.42 -5.74
CA VAL A 119 7.46 0.33 -6.82
C VAL A 119 8.70 -0.41 -7.35
N ASP A 120 9.57 -0.90 -6.46
CA ASP A 120 10.76 -1.67 -6.85
C ASP A 120 10.38 -2.95 -7.61
N LYS A 121 9.39 -3.70 -7.12
CA LYS A 121 8.86 -4.89 -7.81
C LYS A 121 8.26 -4.56 -9.16
N LEU A 122 7.62 -3.40 -9.29
CA LEU A 122 7.02 -2.96 -10.55
C LEU A 122 8.10 -2.62 -11.59
N PHE A 123 9.16 -1.90 -11.20
CA PHE A 123 10.30 -1.67 -12.10
C PHE A 123 10.92 -2.99 -12.59
N LEU A 124 11.14 -3.95 -11.68
CA LEU A 124 11.61 -5.29 -12.07
C LEU A 124 10.64 -6.03 -12.99
N SER A 125 9.33 -5.83 -12.81
CA SER A 125 8.31 -6.47 -13.65
C SER A 125 8.15 -5.81 -15.02
N ILE A 126 8.53 -4.54 -15.19
CA ILE A 126 8.53 -3.85 -16.48
C ILE A 126 9.65 -4.42 -17.37
N ASP A 127 10.83 -4.65 -16.79
CA ASP A 127 11.97 -5.25 -17.51
C ASP A 127 11.71 -6.73 -17.84
N ASN A 128 10.95 -7.43 -17.01
CA ASN A 128 10.63 -8.83 -17.20
C ASN A 128 9.35 -9.05 -18.03
N LEU A 129 9.52 -9.15 -19.35
CA LEU A 129 8.44 -9.39 -20.30
C LEU A 129 7.77 -10.78 -20.20
N THR A 130 8.31 -11.71 -19.40
CA THR A 130 7.82 -13.10 -19.38
C THR A 130 6.61 -13.34 -18.47
N GLU A 131 6.34 -12.45 -17.51
CA GLU A 131 5.30 -12.64 -16.48
C GLU A 131 4.27 -11.49 -16.46
N ALA A 132 3.53 -11.34 -17.57
CA ALA A 132 2.55 -10.25 -17.75
C ALA A 132 1.52 -10.12 -16.60
N HIS A 133 1.08 -11.23 -16.00
CA HIS A 133 0.15 -11.22 -14.86
C HIS A 133 0.71 -10.53 -13.61
N ARG A 134 2.04 -10.53 -13.42
CA ARG A 134 2.66 -9.84 -12.28
C ARG A 134 2.65 -8.34 -12.49
N PHE A 135 2.88 -7.89 -13.71
CA PHE A 135 2.78 -6.48 -14.08
C PHE A 135 1.37 -5.95 -13.82
N THR A 136 0.33 -6.62 -14.35
CA THR A 136 -1.06 -6.18 -14.15
C THR A 136 -1.46 -6.17 -12.68
N SER A 137 -1.05 -7.18 -11.90
CA SER A 137 -1.34 -7.25 -10.47
C SER A 137 -0.68 -6.11 -9.67
N LEU A 138 0.58 -5.81 -9.99
CA LEU A 138 1.31 -4.69 -9.36
C LEU A 138 0.74 -3.33 -9.79
N MET A 139 0.29 -3.17 -11.03
CA MET A 139 -0.37 -1.95 -11.51
C MET A 139 -1.72 -1.72 -10.80
N GLN A 140 -2.52 -2.78 -10.59
CA GLN A 140 -3.74 -2.69 -9.79
C GLN A 140 -3.46 -2.27 -8.34
N CYS A 141 -2.38 -2.79 -7.76
CA CYS A 141 -1.94 -2.38 -6.42
C CYS A 141 -1.47 -0.93 -6.40
N LEU A 142 -0.64 -0.53 -7.38
CA LEU A 142 -0.14 0.82 -7.55
C LEU A 142 -1.30 1.83 -7.59
N LYS A 143 -2.33 1.56 -8.40
CA LYS A 143 -3.54 2.40 -8.50
C LYS A 143 -4.14 2.71 -7.13
N ARG A 144 -4.18 1.73 -6.22
CA ARG A 144 -4.76 1.89 -4.88
C ARG A 144 -3.85 2.68 -3.93
N ILE A 145 -2.53 2.52 -4.06
CA ILE A 145 -1.54 3.22 -3.22
C ILE A 145 -1.11 4.58 -3.77
N THR A 146 -1.57 5.00 -4.96
CA THR A 146 -1.15 6.25 -5.62
C THR A 146 -1.24 7.46 -4.70
N ARG A 147 -2.28 7.56 -3.88
CA ARG A 147 -2.41 8.67 -2.91
C ARG A 147 -1.27 8.71 -1.90
N SER A 148 -0.84 7.56 -1.42
CA SER A 148 0.28 7.43 -0.48
C SER A 148 1.64 7.64 -1.17
N LEU A 149 1.72 7.38 -2.48
CA LEU A 149 2.90 7.67 -3.29
C LEU A 149 3.09 9.18 -3.51
N VAL A 150 2.02 9.89 -3.86
CA VAL A 150 2.05 11.33 -4.21
C VAL A 150 2.14 12.22 -2.97
N ARG A 151 1.52 11.81 -1.86
CA ARG A 151 1.48 12.60 -0.63
C ARG A 151 2.84 12.59 0.06
N GLN A 152 3.45 13.77 0.18
CA GLN A 152 4.63 13.95 1.01
C GLN A 152 4.26 13.84 2.50
N THR A 153 4.92 12.95 3.23
CA THR A 153 4.85 12.88 4.69
C THR A 153 6.24 13.06 5.28
N SER A 154 6.33 13.46 6.56
CA SER A 154 7.61 13.57 7.26
C SER A 154 8.40 12.25 7.25
N SER A 155 7.69 11.13 7.25
CA SER A 155 8.25 9.78 7.16
C SER A 155 8.53 9.30 5.73
N PHE A 156 7.99 9.94 4.70
CA PHE A 156 8.12 9.48 3.31
C PHE A 156 8.14 10.67 2.35
N SER A 157 9.33 11.24 2.15
CA SER A 157 9.57 12.35 1.24
C SER A 157 9.98 11.90 -0.17
N GLN A 158 10.50 10.68 -0.32
CA GLN A 158 11.02 10.18 -1.60
C GLN A 158 9.92 9.73 -2.57
N GLY A 159 8.69 9.53 -2.10
CA GLY A 159 7.55 9.06 -2.90
C GLY A 159 7.35 9.83 -4.20
N GLN A 160 7.43 11.15 -4.13
CA GLN A 160 7.24 12.04 -5.28
C GLN A 160 8.33 11.88 -6.35
N LYS A 161 9.55 11.51 -5.96
CA LYS A 161 10.68 11.30 -6.89
C LYS A 161 10.44 10.11 -7.81
N TYR A 162 9.63 9.15 -7.40
CA TYR A 162 9.26 8.01 -8.24
C TYR A 162 8.23 8.36 -9.32
N ILE A 163 7.46 9.45 -9.19
CA ILE A 163 6.30 9.72 -10.06
C ILE A 163 6.73 9.83 -11.54
N LEU A 164 7.70 10.70 -11.85
CA LEU A 164 8.14 10.90 -13.23
C LEU A 164 8.79 9.64 -13.84
N PRO A 165 9.79 8.99 -13.18
CA PRO A 165 10.33 7.73 -13.67
C PRO A 165 9.26 6.66 -13.88
N LEU A 166 8.29 6.57 -12.97
CA LEU A 166 7.22 5.58 -13.04
C LEU A 166 6.30 5.83 -14.23
N LEU A 167 5.85 7.08 -14.45
CA LEU A 167 5.02 7.46 -15.60
C LEU A 167 5.71 7.14 -16.93
N THR A 168 7.02 7.40 -17.02
CA THR A 168 7.80 7.05 -18.22
C THR A 168 7.93 5.53 -18.38
N ALA A 169 8.19 4.81 -17.30
CA ALA A 169 8.44 3.36 -17.34
C ALA A 169 7.17 2.54 -17.62
N ILE A 170 5.99 2.99 -17.19
CA ILE A 170 4.71 2.30 -17.46
C ILE A 170 4.11 2.65 -18.82
N LEU A 171 4.63 3.65 -19.53
CA LEU A 171 4.11 4.09 -20.83
C LEU A 171 4.00 2.97 -21.88
N PRO A 172 4.97 2.02 -22.00
CA PRO A 172 4.84 0.85 -22.87
C PRO A 172 3.74 -0.13 -22.46
N GLY A 173 3.09 0.07 -21.31
CA GLY A 173 1.90 -0.65 -20.88
C GLY A 173 0.65 -0.31 -21.70
N ILE A 174 0.65 0.80 -22.44
CA ILE A 174 -0.37 1.11 -23.45
C ILE A 174 -0.04 0.27 -24.70
N ASP A 175 -0.62 -0.92 -24.76
CA ASP A 175 -0.41 -1.92 -25.79
C ASP A 175 -1.72 -2.20 -26.54
N LEU A 176 -1.72 -1.95 -27.85
CA LEU A 176 -2.88 -2.19 -28.72
C LEU A 176 -3.32 -3.66 -28.76
N ASN A 177 -2.42 -4.59 -28.39
CA ASN A 177 -2.69 -6.02 -28.42
C ASN A 177 -3.20 -6.56 -27.07
N ASP A 178 -3.01 -5.82 -25.98
CA ASP A 178 -3.39 -6.23 -24.63
C ASP A 178 -4.29 -5.17 -23.99
N PHE A 179 -5.60 -5.39 -24.12
CA PHE A 179 -6.62 -4.50 -23.58
C PHE A 179 -6.57 -4.40 -22.05
N GLU A 180 -6.29 -5.50 -21.35
CA GLU A 180 -6.25 -5.49 -19.88
C GLU A 180 -5.06 -4.67 -19.37
N LYS A 181 -3.89 -4.85 -19.99
CA LYS A 181 -2.67 -4.09 -19.69
C LYS A 181 -2.85 -2.62 -20.01
N THR A 182 -3.47 -2.29 -21.14
CA THR A 182 -3.79 -0.90 -21.50
C THR A 182 -4.75 -0.27 -20.50
N ASN A 183 -5.83 -0.95 -20.15
CA ASN A 183 -6.83 -0.41 -19.23
C ASN A 183 -6.24 -0.11 -17.85
N VAL A 184 -5.50 -1.06 -17.25
CA VAL A 184 -4.88 -0.82 -15.94
C VAL A 184 -3.83 0.29 -15.98
N THR A 185 -3.11 0.42 -17.10
CA THR A 185 -2.11 1.48 -17.28
C THR A 185 -2.77 2.86 -17.33
N LEU A 186 -3.86 3.01 -18.10
CA LEU A 186 -4.63 4.25 -18.17
C LEU A 186 -5.26 4.61 -16.82
N GLU A 187 -5.77 3.64 -16.07
CA GLU A 187 -6.29 3.86 -14.72
C GLU A 187 -5.23 4.37 -13.74
N VAL A 188 -3.98 3.90 -13.85
CA VAL A 188 -2.87 4.41 -13.04
C VAL A 188 -2.50 5.84 -13.45
N PHE A 189 -2.45 6.13 -14.76
CA PHE A 189 -2.24 7.49 -15.26
C PHE A 189 -3.30 8.45 -14.72
N ASP A 190 -4.58 8.09 -14.84
CA ASP A 190 -5.70 8.88 -14.32
C ASP A 190 -5.54 9.12 -12.80
N ALA A 191 -5.27 8.06 -12.03
CA ALA A 191 -5.08 8.17 -10.58
C ALA A 191 -3.92 9.11 -10.20
N ILE A 192 -2.82 9.11 -10.96
CA ILE A 192 -1.67 10.00 -10.71
C ILE A 192 -2.04 11.43 -11.11
N PHE A 193 -2.55 11.65 -12.34
CA PHE A 193 -2.85 12.98 -12.85
C PHE A 193 -3.95 13.69 -12.07
N MET A 194 -4.88 12.95 -11.47
CA MET A 194 -5.87 13.52 -10.55
C MET A 194 -5.28 14.01 -9.21
N LEU A 195 -4.04 13.65 -8.88
CA LEU A 195 -3.36 14.00 -7.63
C LEU A 195 -2.17 14.95 -7.81
N ILE A 196 -1.68 15.14 -9.03
CA ILE A 196 -0.54 16.03 -9.32
C ILE A 196 -0.97 17.20 -10.21
N SER A 197 -0.24 18.31 -10.13
CA SER A 197 -0.37 19.42 -11.07
C SER A 197 0.69 19.32 -12.16
N CYS A 198 0.26 19.11 -13.41
CA CYS A 198 1.15 19.05 -14.57
C CYS A 198 1.52 20.46 -15.06
N VAL A 199 2.41 21.13 -14.34
CA VAL A 199 2.94 22.46 -14.67
C VAL A 199 4.46 22.41 -14.67
N ASP A 200 5.09 23.01 -15.68
CA ASP A 200 6.55 23.14 -15.69
C ASP A 200 7.01 24.18 -14.67
N CYS A 201 7.52 23.68 -13.53
CA CYS A 201 8.07 24.48 -12.45
C CYS A 201 9.61 24.46 -12.43
N SER A 202 10.29 24.01 -13.49
CA SER A 202 11.75 23.86 -13.54
C SER A 202 12.51 25.18 -13.30
N SER A 203 11.93 26.31 -13.71
CA SER A 203 12.51 27.64 -13.51
C SER A 203 12.46 28.14 -12.06
N ALA A 204 11.72 27.47 -11.17
CA ALA A 204 11.50 27.92 -9.79
C ALA A 204 12.78 27.97 -8.96
N VAL A 205 13.78 27.14 -9.28
CA VAL A 205 15.10 27.13 -8.61
C VAL A 205 15.82 28.49 -8.72
N ASN A 206 15.57 29.23 -9.80
CA ASN A 206 16.16 30.55 -10.01
C ASN A 206 15.39 31.68 -9.31
N ILE A 207 14.18 31.40 -8.82
CA ILE A 207 13.23 32.41 -8.32
C ILE A 207 13.00 32.26 -6.80
N ARG A 208 13.09 31.04 -6.27
CA ARG A 208 12.72 30.69 -4.90
C ARG A 208 13.90 30.19 -4.08
N ASN A 209 13.99 30.66 -2.84
CA ASN A 209 15.03 30.28 -1.88
C ASN A 209 14.49 29.35 -0.76
N ASP A 210 13.21 28.97 -0.82
CA ASP A 210 12.51 28.16 0.20
C ASP A 210 12.27 26.71 -0.26
N LEU A 211 13.07 26.23 -1.21
CA LEU A 211 12.95 24.88 -1.76
C LEU A 211 13.63 23.85 -0.86
N THR A 212 13.01 22.67 -0.75
CA THR A 212 13.60 21.49 -0.10
C THR A 212 14.49 20.72 -1.08
N GLU A 213 15.54 20.06 -0.57
CA GLU A 213 16.41 19.15 -1.36
C GLU A 213 15.71 17.88 -1.88
#